data_AF-A0A9Q7R0Q7-F1
#
_entry.id   AF-A0A9Q7R0Q7-F1
#
_cell.length_a   1.000
_cell.length_b   1.000
_cell.length_c   1.000
_cell.angle_alpha   90.00
_cell.angle_beta   90.00
_cell.angle_gamma   90.00
#
_symmetry.space_group_name_H-M   'P 1'
#
loop_
_entity.id
_entity.type
_entity.pdbx_description
1 polymer ?
#
loop_
_entity_poly.entity_id
_entity_poly.type
_entity_poly.pdbx_seq_one_letter_code
_entity_poly.pdbx_strand_id
1 'polypeptide(L)'
;MDSFDPSMPGPRATQPEVAGTPGLEALMKKLQPLLDSARLDNMVDLLSLLCDLIDMLDQAMIEKLAQQFEEATAASWMLGNALRMAKAETSAQGTAPSLYGLLSLLREEDTRRGAALLLRTLNVIGRQL
;
A
#
# COMPACT_ATOMS: atom_id res chain seq x y z
N MET A 1 -47.20 -44.09 39.97
CA MET A 1 -45.96 -43.51 40.53
C MET A 1 -44.84 -44.44 40.09
N ASP A 2 -44.47 -44.28 38.82
CA ASP A 2 -43.51 -45.12 38.13
C ASP A 2 -42.10 -44.59 38.40
N SER A 3 -41.22 -45.49 38.84
CA SER A 3 -39.85 -45.22 39.22
C SER A 3 -39.02 -44.75 38.02
N PHE A 4 -38.52 -43.52 38.08
CA PHE A 4 -37.53 -42.98 37.15
C PHE A 4 -36.16 -43.60 37.48
N ASP A 5 -35.65 -44.46 36.60
CA ASP A 5 -34.29 -45.02 36.64
C ASP A 5 -33.28 -43.98 36.12
N PRO A 6 -32.35 -43.48 36.94
CA PRO A 6 -31.43 -42.41 36.55
C PRO A 6 -30.19 -42.91 35.80
N SER A 7 -30.14 -44.17 35.35
CA SER A 7 -28.91 -44.80 34.84
C SER A 7 -28.77 -44.85 33.32
N MET A 8 -29.67 -44.23 32.54
CA MET A 8 -29.53 -44.18 31.08
C MET A 8 -28.63 -43.01 30.64
N PRO A 9 -27.50 -43.25 29.94
CA PRO A 9 -26.78 -42.18 29.28
C PRO A 9 -27.67 -41.66 28.13
N GLY A 10 -28.19 -40.45 28.29
CA GLY A 10 -28.96 -39.77 27.24
C GLY A 10 -28.15 -39.68 25.94
N PRO A 11 -28.83 -39.59 24.77
CA PRO A 11 -28.15 -39.51 23.49
C PRO A 11 -27.15 -38.35 23.52
N ARG A 12 -25.86 -38.67 23.33
CA ARG A 12 -24.82 -37.66 23.11
C ARG A 12 -25.27 -36.83 21.92
N ALA A 13 -25.64 -35.59 22.16
CA ALA A 13 -25.79 -34.61 21.10
C ALA A 13 -24.46 -34.61 20.35
N THR A 14 -24.45 -35.18 19.14
CA THR A 14 -23.35 -35.03 18.19
C THR A 14 -23.28 -33.53 17.94
N GLN A 15 -22.30 -32.88 18.57
CA GLN A 15 -21.93 -31.52 18.22
C GLN A 15 -21.66 -31.54 16.70
N PRO A 16 -22.20 -30.60 15.92
CA PRO A 16 -21.85 -30.53 14.51
C PRO A 16 -20.36 -30.28 14.43
N GLU A 17 -19.61 -31.33 14.05
CA GLU A 17 -18.23 -31.21 13.66
C GLU A 17 -18.23 -30.30 12.45
N VAL A 18 -17.89 -29.03 12.69
CA VAL A 18 -17.61 -28.09 11.61
C VAL A 18 -16.35 -28.62 10.96
N ALA A 19 -16.53 -29.54 10.01
CA ALA A 19 -15.47 -30.03 9.16
C ALA A 19 -14.94 -28.81 8.39
N GLY A 20 -13.94 -28.16 8.96
CA GLY A 20 -13.28 -27.01 8.38
C GLY A 20 -12.78 -27.40 7.00
N THR A 21 -13.13 -26.62 5.99
CA THR A 21 -12.54 -26.81 4.67
C THR A 21 -11.02 -26.65 4.81
N PRO A 22 -10.18 -27.53 4.23
CA PRO A 22 -8.73 -27.48 4.40
C PRO A 22 -8.11 -26.11 4.05
N GLY A 23 -8.76 -25.38 3.13
CA GLY A 23 -8.38 -24.00 2.77
C GLY A 23 -8.66 -22.97 3.88
N LEU A 24 -9.78 -23.08 4.60
CA LEU A 24 -10.09 -22.19 5.73
C LEU A 24 -9.10 -22.40 6.88
N GLU A 25 -8.77 -23.65 7.17
CA GLU A 25 -7.79 -23.99 8.21
C GLU A 25 -6.38 -23.47 7.87
N ALA A 26 -5.98 -23.57 6.59
CA ALA A 26 -4.72 -23.01 6.10
C ALA A 26 -4.68 -21.47 6.17
N LEU A 27 -5.80 -20.79 5.89
CA LEU A 27 -5.93 -19.33 6.03
C LEU A 27 -5.92 -18.92 7.51
N MET A 28 -6.66 -19.61 8.36
CA MET A 28 -6.68 -19.37 9.81
C MET A 28 -5.28 -19.51 10.40
N LYS A 29 -4.51 -20.53 10.01
CA LYS A 29 -3.12 -20.70 10.45
C LYS A 29 -2.21 -19.53 10.04
N LYS A 30 -2.47 -18.88 8.91
CA LYS A 30 -1.71 -17.69 8.45
C LYS A 30 -2.13 -16.41 9.18
N LEU A 31 -3.41 -16.31 9.52
CA LEU A 31 -3.97 -15.14 10.22
C LEU A 31 -3.78 -15.23 11.73
N GLN A 32 -3.60 -16.41 12.31
CA GLN A 32 -3.40 -16.66 13.73
C GLN A 32 -2.42 -15.68 14.41
N PRO A 33 -1.20 -15.41 13.90
CA PRO A 33 -0.32 -14.42 14.52
C PRO A 33 -0.86 -12.98 14.52
N LEU A 34 -1.74 -12.63 13.57
CA LEU A 34 -2.39 -11.32 13.49
C LEU A 34 -3.61 -11.22 14.41
N LEU A 35 -4.34 -12.34 14.57
CA LEU A 35 -5.42 -12.47 15.56
C LEU A 35 -4.86 -12.43 16.99
N ASP A 36 -3.82 -13.23 17.28
CA ASP A 36 -3.20 -13.32 18.61
C ASP A 36 -2.59 -11.98 19.06
N SER A 37 -2.24 -11.10 18.11
CA SER A 37 -1.67 -9.78 18.39
C SER A 37 -2.69 -8.64 18.33
N ALA A 38 -4.00 -8.92 18.19
CA ALA A 38 -5.08 -7.94 18.01
C ALA A 38 -4.84 -6.95 16.85
N ARG A 39 -3.91 -7.25 15.93
CA ARG A 39 -3.61 -6.41 14.76
C ARG A 39 -4.63 -6.59 13.67
N LEU A 40 -5.23 -7.78 13.58
CA LEU A 40 -6.30 -8.04 12.61
C LEU A 40 -7.49 -7.11 12.86
N ASP A 41 -7.87 -6.87 14.12
CA ASP A 41 -8.98 -5.99 14.46
C ASP A 41 -8.72 -4.56 13.97
N ASN A 42 -7.53 -4.01 14.21
CA ASN A 42 -7.15 -2.69 13.68
C ASN A 42 -7.15 -2.63 12.14
N MET A 43 -6.77 -3.73 11.47
CA MET A 43 -6.83 -3.80 10.01
C MET A 43 -8.29 -3.84 9.53
N VAL A 44 -9.16 -4.59 10.21
CA VAL A 44 -10.59 -4.64 9.91
C VAL A 44 -11.24 -3.28 10.15
N ASP A 45 -10.90 -2.59 11.24
CA ASP A 45 -11.38 -1.25 11.54
C ASP A 45 -10.93 -0.24 10.47
N LEU A 46 -9.66 -0.30 10.07
CA LEU A 46 -9.14 0.56 9.00
C LEU A 46 -9.83 0.28 7.66
N LEU A 47 -10.02 -1.00 7.30
CA LEU A 47 -10.72 -1.38 6.08
C LEU A 47 -12.20 -0.99 6.12
N SER A 48 -12.83 -1.04 7.29
CA SER A 48 -14.22 -0.60 7.48
C SER A 48 -14.34 0.91 7.30
N LEU A 49 -13.44 1.68 7.92
CA LEU A 49 -13.36 3.14 7.71
C LEU A 49 -13.11 3.50 6.24
N LEU A 50 -12.23 2.76 5.56
CA LEU A 50 -11.99 2.94 4.13
C LEU A 50 -13.22 2.61 3.28
N CYS A 51 -13.99 1.58 3.65
CA CYS A 51 -15.25 1.24 2.99
C CYS A 51 -16.27 2.38 3.16
N ASP A 52 -16.45 2.88 4.38
CA ASP A 52 -17.34 4.01 4.66
C ASP A 52 -16.93 5.26 3.87
N LEU A 53 -15.63 5.50 3.72
CA LEU A 53 -15.10 6.59 2.90
C LEU A 53 -15.45 6.40 1.43
N ILE A 54 -15.27 5.19 0.88
CA ILE A 54 -15.59 4.86 -0.52
C ILE A 54 -17.10 4.98 -0.77
N ASP A 55 -17.93 4.51 0.17
CA ASP A 55 -19.39 4.57 0.08
C ASP A 55 -19.92 6.02 0.10
N MET A 56 -19.17 6.95 0.69
CA MET A 56 -19.48 8.38 0.66
C MET A 56 -19.08 9.08 -0.64
N LEU A 57 -18.23 8.46 -1.47
CA LEU A 57 -17.78 9.07 -2.73
C LEU A 57 -18.85 8.88 -3.81
N ASP A 58 -19.14 9.95 -4.54
CA ASP A 58 -19.92 9.84 -5.78
C ASP A 58 -19.05 9.35 -6.95
N GLN A 59 -19.73 8.92 -8.02
CA GLN A 59 -19.09 8.41 -9.23
C GLN A 59 -18.10 9.41 -9.85
N ALA A 60 -18.43 10.70 -9.87
CA ALA A 60 -17.57 11.72 -10.47
C ALA A 60 -16.27 11.91 -9.68
N MET A 61 -16.33 11.77 -8.35
CA MET A 61 -15.18 11.84 -7.48
C MET A 61 -14.29 10.59 -7.59
N ILE A 62 -14.88 9.40 -7.76
CA ILE A 62 -14.13 8.16 -8.04
C ILE A 62 -13.33 8.29 -9.35
N GLU A 63 -13.96 8.80 -10.42
CA GLU A 63 -13.29 9.00 -11.71
C GLU A 63 -12.11 9.98 -11.60
N LYS A 64 -12.28 11.08 -10.84
CA LYS A 64 -11.19 12.02 -10.56
C LYS A 64 -10.04 11.39 -9.80
N LEU A 65 -10.33 10.58 -8.78
CA LEU A 65 -9.30 9.87 -8.04
C LEU A 65 -8.57 8.89 -8.94
N ALA A 66 -9.28 8.13 -9.77
CA ALA A 66 -8.66 7.22 -10.73
C ALA A 66 -7.71 7.97 -11.68
N GLN A 67 -8.12 9.12 -12.21
CA GLN A 67 -7.27 9.96 -13.04
C GLN A 67 -6.03 10.49 -12.28
N GLN A 68 -6.21 10.97 -11.05
CA GLN A 68 -5.10 11.41 -10.21
C GLN A 68 -4.12 10.27 -9.88
N PHE A 69 -4.62 9.06 -9.63
CA PHE A 69 -3.80 7.87 -9.43
C PHE A 69 -3.03 7.50 -10.69
N GLU A 70 -3.64 7.60 -11.87
CA GLU A 70 -2.96 7.38 -13.14
C GLU A 70 -1.83 8.40 -13.35
N GLU A 71 -2.12 9.69 -13.17
CA GLU A 71 -1.13 10.76 -13.29
C GLU A 71 0.03 10.60 -12.29
N ALA A 72 -0.29 10.27 -11.02
CA ALA A 72 0.72 10.03 -9.99
C ALA A 72 1.56 8.78 -10.29
N THR A 73 0.95 7.71 -10.79
CA THR A 73 1.65 6.48 -11.17
C THR A 73 2.56 6.74 -12.38
N ALA A 74 2.08 7.47 -13.39
CA ALA A 74 2.86 7.86 -14.55
C ALA A 74 4.06 8.74 -14.15
N ALA A 75 3.84 9.73 -13.27
CA ALA A 75 4.92 10.56 -12.74
C ALA A 75 5.94 9.73 -11.95
N SER A 76 5.48 8.81 -11.10
CA SER A 76 6.33 7.91 -10.33
C SER A 76 7.16 6.99 -11.24
N TRP A 77 6.56 6.47 -12.31
CA TRP A 77 7.25 5.63 -13.29
C TRP A 77 8.32 6.41 -14.06
N MET A 78 8.00 7.65 -14.47
CA MET A 78 8.94 8.52 -15.17
C MET A 78 10.13 8.88 -14.28
N LEU A 79 9.87 9.25 -13.02
CA LEU A 79 10.92 9.52 -12.02
C LEU A 79 11.78 8.29 -11.76
N GLY A 80 11.17 7.12 -11.57
CA GLY A 80 11.88 5.86 -11.34
C GLY A 80 12.79 5.48 -12.51
N ASN A 81 12.33 5.66 -13.75
CA ASN A 81 13.15 5.41 -14.93
C ASN A 81 14.28 6.43 -15.08
N ALA A 82 14.02 7.72 -14.84
CA ALA A 82 15.06 8.75 -14.85
C ALA A 82 16.16 8.45 -13.81
N LEU A 83 15.77 8.04 -12.60
CA LEU A 83 16.70 7.63 -11.54
C LEU A 83 17.51 6.39 -11.96
N ARG A 84 16.85 5.39 -12.55
CA ARG A 84 17.52 4.18 -13.03
C ARG A 84 18.53 4.51 -14.13
N MET A 85 18.20 5.40 -15.06
CA MET A 85 19.10 5.87 -16.11
C MET A 85 20.29 6.62 -15.52
N ALA A 86 20.04 7.62 -14.66
CA ALA A 86 21.09 8.41 -14.01
C ALA A 86 22.05 7.52 -13.20
N LYS A 87 21.52 6.51 -12.49
CA LYS A 87 22.34 5.52 -11.77
C LYS A 87 23.19 4.70 -12.75
N ALA A 88 22.62 4.24 -13.85
CA ALA A 88 23.35 3.47 -14.86
C ALA A 88 24.50 4.31 -15.46
N GLU A 89 24.23 5.54 -15.88
CA GLU A 89 25.22 6.48 -16.41
C GLU A 89 26.32 6.79 -15.38
N THR A 90 25.94 7.05 -14.13
CA THR A 90 26.90 7.33 -13.05
C THR A 90 27.76 6.10 -12.74
N SER A 91 27.18 4.89 -12.78
CA SER A 91 27.94 3.65 -12.55
C SER A 91 28.85 3.27 -13.71
N ALA A 92 28.51 3.68 -14.93
CA ALA A 92 29.33 3.50 -16.11
C ALA A 92 30.54 4.45 -16.14
N GLN A 93 30.47 5.57 -15.41
CA GLN A 93 31.63 6.43 -15.16
C GLN A 93 32.58 5.70 -14.20
N GLY A 94 33.66 5.14 -14.74
CA GLY A 94 34.64 4.33 -13.99
C GLY A 94 35.42 5.07 -12.89
N THR A 95 35.20 6.37 -12.72
CA THR A 95 35.78 7.21 -11.66
C THR A 95 34.72 8.17 -11.13
N ALA A 96 34.69 8.38 -9.82
CA ALA A 96 33.76 9.32 -9.20
C ALA A 96 33.96 10.74 -9.77
N PRO A 97 32.87 11.47 -10.09
CA PRO A 97 32.98 12.81 -10.63
C PRO A 97 33.68 13.75 -9.64
N SER A 98 34.61 14.57 -10.15
CA SER A 98 35.27 15.60 -9.36
C SER A 98 34.30 16.74 -9.02
N LEU A 99 34.66 17.60 -8.05
CA LEU A 99 33.87 18.79 -7.71
C LEU A 99 33.60 19.68 -8.94
N TYR A 100 34.57 19.79 -9.85
CA TYR A 100 34.39 20.49 -11.11
C TYR A 100 33.43 19.76 -12.05
N GLY A 101 33.48 18.43 -12.11
CA GLY A 101 32.55 17.60 -12.86
C GLY A 101 31.10 17.80 -12.42
N LEU A 102 30.86 17.85 -11.11
CA LEU A 102 29.54 18.15 -10.54
C LEU A 102 29.06 19.56 -10.93
N LEU A 103 29.95 20.55 -10.89
CA LEU A 103 29.62 21.92 -11.28
C LEU A 103 29.35 22.04 -12.79
N SER A 104 30.02 21.24 -13.62
CA SER A 104 29.75 21.21 -15.07
C SER A 104 28.39 20.63 -15.40
N LEU A 105 27.86 19.68 -14.62
CA LEU A 105 26.50 19.13 -14.81
C LEU A 105 25.43 20.23 -14.70
N LEU A 106 25.58 21.17 -13.76
CA LEU A 106 24.66 22.31 -13.62
C LEU A 106 24.67 23.26 -14.83
N ARG A 107 25.71 23.20 -15.66
CA ARG A 107 25.86 24.02 -16.86
C ARG A 107 25.19 23.38 -18.08
N GLU A 108 24.90 22.08 -18.03
CA GLU A 108 24.15 21.37 -19.06
C GLU A 108 22.73 21.92 -19.20
N GLU A 109 22.21 21.93 -20.43
CA GLU A 109 20.94 22.55 -20.75
C GLU A 109 19.77 21.86 -20.04
N ASP A 110 19.73 20.53 -20.06
CA ASP A 110 18.65 19.75 -19.45
C ASP A 110 18.66 19.83 -17.92
N THR A 111 19.84 19.80 -17.30
CA THR A 111 20.01 20.01 -15.86
C THR A 111 19.54 21.41 -15.45
N ARG A 112 19.84 22.44 -16.24
CA ARG A 112 19.36 23.82 -15.97
C ARG A 112 17.85 23.96 -16.15
N ARG A 113 17.26 23.29 -17.15
CA ARG A 113 15.80 23.23 -17.33
C ARG A 113 15.13 22.53 -16.15
N GLY A 114 15.69 21.41 -15.69
CA GLY A 114 15.23 20.68 -14.50
C GLY A 114 15.30 21.52 -13.22
N ALA A 115 16.44 22.19 -12.98
CA ALA A 115 16.60 23.11 -11.86
C ALA A 115 15.59 24.27 -11.91
N ALA A 116 15.39 24.85 -13.10
CA ALA A 116 14.41 25.92 -13.29
C ALA A 116 12.97 25.46 -13.03
N LEU A 117 12.61 24.22 -13.42
CA LEU A 117 11.31 23.63 -13.11
C LEU A 117 11.11 23.54 -11.58
N LEU A 118 12.06 22.95 -10.85
CA LEU A 118 11.99 22.82 -9.40
C LEU A 118 11.81 24.18 -8.71
N LEU A 119 12.64 25.15 -9.07
CA LEU A 119 12.57 26.51 -8.51
C LEU A 119 11.22 27.19 -8.81
N ARG A 120 10.67 27.01 -10.01
CA ARG A 120 9.35 27.54 -10.37
C ARG A 120 8.23 26.86 -9.59
N THR A 121 8.28 25.54 -9.41
CA THR A 121 7.31 24.81 -8.58
C THR A 121 7.34 25.30 -7.13
N LEU A 122 8.54 25.46 -6.56
CA LEU A 122 8.70 26.05 -5.21
C LEU A 122 8.13 27.47 -5.13
N ASN A 123 8.34 28.29 -6.16
CA ASN A 123 7.78 29.64 -6.23
C ASN A 123 6.23 29.64 -6.24
N VAL A 124 5.62 28.71 -6.97
CA VAL A 124 4.16 28.57 -7.02
C VAL A 124 3.61 28.16 -5.65
N ILE A 125 4.21 27.15 -5.00
CA ILE A 125 3.80 26.71 -3.66
C ILE A 125 3.94 27.85 -2.66
N GLY A 126 5.09 28.53 -2.64
CA GLY A 126 5.34 29.65 -1.73
C GLY A 126 4.45 30.87 -1.97
N ARG A 127 3.77 30.97 -3.11
CA ARG A 127 2.76 32.01 -3.38
C ARG A 127 1.39 31.67 -2.81
N GLN A 128 1.12 30.38 -2.59
CA GLN A 128 -0.15 29.88 -2.08
C GLN A 128 -0.16 29.70 -0.56
N LEU A 129 1.02 29.74 0.07
CA LEU A 129 1.21 29.84 1.53
C LEU A 129 1.08 31.29 2.00
#